data_AF-A0A7E4UVR0-F1
#
_entry.id   AF-A0A7E4UVR0-F1
#
_cell.length_a   1.000
_cell.length_b   1.000
_cell.length_c   1.000
_cell.angle_alpha   90.00
_cell.angle_beta   90.00
_cell.angle_gamma   90.00
#
_symmetry.space_group_name_H-M   'P 1'
#
loop_
_entity.id
_entity.type
_entity.pdbx_description
1 polymer ?
#
loop_
_entity_poly.entity_id
_entity_poly.type
_entity_poly.pdbx_seq_one_letter_code
_entity_poly.pdbx_strand_id
1 'polypeptide(L)'
;MQIRWRSVPFRWRPALVLLLIGYFFFFILIPSYVPDAHKDLLIAPDSALFVDPVNSRVIEDVKDPIEGDGIVKAELVEQQIRPNPKILKPKKPETEIDNGFSFKLHYRGKDVYIESVLTHAKADSLQTRVTLDPKLTKTRRVIKAVDTPFNQGNLGGCPDWNCELSSGSDYGDVVILQSPRPKYPAHKKNTVYVFYSQESTRNSPSLKRTNLFNMTLGYRHDSPAASPYGYTAKLAPQSRKPPHAPVADEALINGKTKGVAWFVSHCNTQSHRETLVKELQKHIQVDIYGSCGPLNCRKGSSCEKIDTDYHFYLSVENSICEDYITEKLWNQGYGNTVIPIVLKRKLVEPYAPPGSFIAFDDYENLEAMGKHLNQLMKDKVAYSKYFDWRRDYIVIYLNGLAHDALERPWGFCQLCRVAQLMGAGVDPNDIPLFKHEDLGAEWDNSCDEDGALANKLLNQTPKVDSKPLDSVANDDGSGSFVTSAMSLTREV
;
A
#
# COMPACT_ATOMS: atom_id res chain seq x y z
N MET A 1 24.74 17.95 -45.76
CA MET A 1 24.06 19.24 -45.62
C MET A 1 24.63 19.93 -44.39
N GLN A 2 25.58 20.85 -44.54
CA GLN A 2 26.16 21.62 -43.43
C GLN A 2 25.23 22.81 -43.13
N ILE A 3 24.76 22.94 -41.89
CA ILE A 3 24.00 24.11 -41.44
C ILE A 3 24.96 25.02 -40.65
N ARG A 4 25.22 26.21 -41.20
CA ARG A 4 25.91 27.32 -40.50
C ARG A 4 24.87 28.14 -39.75
N TRP A 5 25.12 28.43 -38.47
CA TRP A 5 24.38 29.45 -37.73
C TRP A 5 25.00 30.83 -37.98
N ARG A 6 24.18 31.80 -38.41
CA ARG A 6 24.54 33.23 -38.41
C ARG A 6 24.15 33.82 -37.05
N SER A 7 25.08 34.50 -36.39
CA SER A 7 24.80 35.37 -35.26
C SER A 7 24.18 36.69 -35.75
N VAL A 8 23.08 37.12 -35.14
CA VAL A 8 22.50 38.46 -35.30
C VAL A 8 22.54 39.16 -33.95
N PRO A 9 23.11 40.37 -33.83
CA PRO A 9 23.14 41.09 -32.56
C PRO A 9 21.78 41.76 -32.27
N PHE A 10 21.19 41.48 -31.11
CA PHE A 10 19.95 42.11 -30.62
C PHE A 10 20.29 43.22 -29.60
N ARG A 11 19.70 44.42 -29.76
CA ARG A 11 19.91 45.57 -28.87
C ARG A 11 18.68 45.76 -27.98
N TRP A 12 18.85 45.62 -26.66
CA TRP A 12 17.82 45.84 -25.65
C TRP A 12 17.55 47.34 -25.45
N ARG A 13 16.26 47.73 -25.33
CA ARG A 13 15.83 49.00 -24.74
C ARG A 13 14.69 48.73 -23.76
N PRO A 14 14.90 48.82 -22.43
CA PRO A 14 13.81 48.69 -21.47
C PRO A 14 12.95 49.97 -21.44
N ALA A 15 11.64 49.81 -21.31
CA ALA A 15 10.72 50.88 -20.92
C ALA A 15 10.40 50.75 -19.43
N LEU A 16 10.49 51.86 -18.71
CA LEU A 16 10.25 51.93 -17.27
C LEU A 16 8.78 52.33 -17.05
N VAL A 17 7.99 51.49 -16.36
CA VAL A 17 6.62 51.83 -15.98
C VAL A 17 6.57 52.00 -14.46
N LEU A 18 6.08 53.17 -14.03
CA LEU A 18 5.92 53.51 -12.62
C LEU A 18 4.51 53.10 -12.18
N LEU A 19 4.41 52.22 -11.18
CA LEU A 19 3.13 51.82 -10.59
C LEU A 19 3.09 52.26 -9.12
N LEU A 20 2.06 53.03 -8.78
CA LEU A 20 1.78 53.50 -7.42
C LEU A 20 0.75 52.57 -6.78
N ILE A 21 1.17 51.87 -5.73
CA ILE A 21 0.27 51.10 -4.84
C ILE A 21 0.56 51.56 -3.41
N GLY A 22 -0.36 52.35 -2.85
CA GLY A 22 -0.14 53.02 -1.57
C GLY A 22 0.97 54.08 -1.62
N TYR A 23 1.80 54.16 -0.58
CA TYR A 23 2.90 55.12 -0.45
C TYR A 23 4.25 54.64 -1.02
N PHE A 24 4.29 53.49 -1.70
CA PHE A 24 5.52 52.92 -2.23
C PHE A 24 5.54 52.98 -3.76
N PHE A 25 6.70 53.36 -4.31
CA PHE A 25 6.99 53.35 -5.75
C PHE A 25 7.60 52.02 -6.15
N PHE A 26 6.99 51.34 -7.12
CA PHE A 26 7.56 50.13 -7.74
C PHE A 26 7.99 50.43 -9.16
N PHE A 27 9.23 50.05 -9.50
CA PHE A 27 9.74 50.08 -10.87
C PHE A 27 9.63 48.69 -11.47
N ILE A 28 8.81 48.54 -12.50
CA ILE A 28 8.67 47.27 -13.23
C ILE A 28 9.30 47.44 -14.61
N LEU A 29 10.26 46.56 -14.93
CA LEU A 29 10.83 46.40 -16.26
C LEU A 29 9.99 45.39 -17.03
N ILE A 30 9.23 45.85 -18.02
CA ILE A 30 8.41 44.97 -18.88
C ILE A 30 9.09 44.87 -20.26
N PRO A 31 9.38 43.65 -20.77
CA PRO A 31 9.82 43.48 -22.15
C PRO A 31 8.70 43.89 -23.11
N SER A 32 8.98 44.78 -24.08
CA SER A 32 7.94 45.32 -24.97
C SER A 32 7.41 44.34 -26.01
N TYR A 33 8.03 43.16 -26.17
CA TYR A 33 7.58 42.14 -27.12
C TYR A 33 8.33 40.81 -26.90
N VAL A 34 7.61 39.69 -26.78
CA VAL A 34 8.19 38.34 -26.76
C VAL A 34 7.56 37.54 -27.91
N PRO A 35 8.31 37.12 -28.95
CA PRO A 35 7.78 36.27 -30.01
C PRO A 35 7.40 34.89 -29.48
N ASP A 36 6.35 34.27 -30.06
CA ASP A 36 5.68 33.05 -29.58
C ASP A 36 6.54 31.79 -29.38
N ALA A 37 7.83 31.80 -29.73
CA ALA A 37 8.72 30.64 -29.66
C ALA A 37 9.43 30.45 -28.31
N HIS A 38 9.22 31.31 -27.30
CA HIS A 38 9.98 31.26 -26.03
C HIS A 38 9.13 31.47 -24.77
N LYS A 39 7.92 30.89 -24.71
CA LYS A 39 7.05 30.96 -23.52
C LYS A 39 7.50 30.07 -22.34
N ASP A 40 8.54 29.25 -22.50
CA ASP A 40 8.98 28.28 -21.49
C ASP A 40 10.03 28.81 -20.50
N LEU A 41 10.35 30.11 -20.51
CA LEU A 41 11.13 30.74 -19.45
C LEU A 41 10.30 31.85 -18.81
N LEU A 42 9.76 31.60 -17.61
CA LEU A 42 9.67 32.57 -16.51
C LEU A 42 9.30 31.83 -15.20
N ILE A 43 10.24 31.87 -14.25
CA ILE A 43 10.15 31.35 -12.88
C ILE A 43 9.59 32.46 -11.96
N ALA A 44 8.88 32.02 -10.93
CA ALA A 44 8.27 32.79 -9.86
C ALA A 44 9.25 33.67 -9.03
N PRO A 45 8.81 34.80 -8.47
CA PRO A 45 9.52 35.52 -7.43
C PRO A 45 9.13 34.98 -6.04
N ASP A 46 10.12 34.72 -5.19
CA ASP A 46 10.16 35.13 -3.78
C ASP A 46 11.25 34.35 -3.03
N SER A 47 12.29 35.06 -2.60
CA SER A 47 13.28 34.56 -1.64
C SER A 47 13.75 35.74 -0.79
N ALA A 48 13.19 35.88 0.40
CA ALA A 48 13.76 36.72 1.45
C ALA A 48 14.65 35.85 2.35
N LEU A 49 15.95 36.14 2.39
CA LEU A 49 16.92 35.56 3.32
C LEU A 49 17.29 36.61 4.37
N PHE A 50 17.18 36.25 5.65
CA PHE A 50 17.81 36.96 6.76
C PHE A 50 19.11 36.23 7.16
N VAL A 51 20.18 36.99 7.42
CA VAL A 51 21.45 36.48 7.97
C VAL A 51 21.78 37.25 9.25
N ASP A 52 22.06 36.50 10.31
CA ASP A 52 22.61 36.95 11.59
C ASP A 52 24.15 37.03 11.49
N PRO A 53 24.80 38.16 11.78
CA PRO A 53 26.25 38.26 11.79
C PRO A 53 26.75 38.18 13.23
N VAL A 54 27.52 37.13 13.57
CA VAL A 54 28.79 37.18 14.35
C VAL A 54 29.13 35.79 14.92
N ASN A 55 30.25 35.24 14.44
CA ASN A 55 31.12 34.18 15.02
C ASN A 55 30.65 32.70 14.91
N SER A 56 31.44 31.69 14.55
CA SER A 56 32.87 31.56 14.21
C SER A 56 33.20 30.11 13.77
N ARG A 57 34.07 29.98 12.75
CA ARG A 57 35.00 28.86 12.41
C ARG A 57 34.50 27.58 11.68
N VAL A 58 35.14 27.42 10.52
CA VAL A 58 35.26 26.30 9.56
C VAL A 58 36.37 25.33 9.99
N ILE A 59 36.31 24.04 9.60
CA ILE A 59 37.33 23.09 9.03
C ILE A 59 36.63 21.69 9.04
N GLU A 60 36.51 20.81 8.02
CA GLU A 60 37.15 20.59 6.71
C GLU A 60 36.20 19.80 5.76
N ASP A 61 36.32 20.07 4.45
CA ASP A 61 35.88 19.30 3.26
C ASP A 61 34.40 19.01 2.99
N VAL A 62 33.66 20.05 2.59
CA VAL A 62 32.66 19.93 1.51
C VAL A 62 33.00 20.98 0.46
N LYS A 63 33.35 20.55 -0.75
CA LYS A 63 33.61 21.45 -1.89
C LYS A 63 32.41 22.38 -2.11
N ASP A 64 32.69 23.67 -2.26
CA ASP A 64 31.73 24.72 -2.60
C ASP A 64 30.79 24.29 -3.74
N PRO A 65 29.46 24.50 -3.62
CA PRO A 65 28.51 24.16 -4.68
C PRO A 65 28.39 25.28 -5.74
N ILE A 66 29.42 26.10 -5.93
CA ILE A 66 29.38 27.24 -6.85
C ILE A 66 30.52 27.13 -7.84
N GLU A 67 30.25 26.51 -9.00
CA GLU A 67 30.93 26.92 -10.23
C GLU A 67 30.19 28.12 -10.81
N GLY A 68 30.96 29.04 -11.39
CA GLY A 68 30.51 30.33 -11.90
C GLY A 68 29.23 30.23 -12.73
N ASP A 69 28.35 31.22 -12.50
CA ASP A 69 27.04 31.46 -13.13
C ASP A 69 25.80 31.05 -12.31
N GLY A 70 25.96 30.65 -11.04
CA GLY A 70 24.86 30.73 -10.06
C GLY A 70 23.65 29.82 -10.33
N ILE A 71 23.83 28.75 -11.12
CA ILE A 71 22.78 27.75 -11.36
C ILE A 71 22.94 26.61 -10.35
N VAL A 72 22.05 26.56 -9.37
CA VAL A 72 21.91 25.39 -8.49
C VAL A 72 21.22 24.28 -9.29
N LYS A 73 21.87 23.12 -9.46
CA LYS A 73 21.22 21.95 -10.07
C LYS A 73 20.03 21.51 -9.20
N ALA A 74 18.85 21.38 -9.80
CA ALA A 74 17.63 20.90 -9.13
C ALA A 74 17.81 19.54 -8.43
N GLU A 75 18.72 18.69 -8.92
CA GLU A 75 19.07 17.40 -8.29
C GLU A 75 19.68 17.52 -6.89
N LEU A 76 20.28 18.66 -6.52
CA LEU A 76 20.89 18.87 -5.20
C LEU A 76 19.89 19.41 -4.15
N VAL A 77 18.87 20.15 -4.58
CA VAL A 77 17.78 20.62 -3.70
C VAL A 77 16.87 19.45 -3.28
N GLU A 78 16.68 18.46 -4.16
CA GLU A 78 15.94 17.23 -3.84
C GLU A 78 16.64 16.33 -2.81
N GLN A 79 17.94 16.53 -2.54
CA GLN A 79 18.69 15.78 -1.52
C GLN A 79 18.58 16.38 -0.12
N GLN A 80 18.30 17.68 0.01
CA GLN A 80 18.31 18.38 1.30
C GLN A 80 17.00 18.30 2.10
N ILE A 81 15.90 17.83 1.50
CA ILE A 81 14.58 17.69 2.14
C ILE A 81 14.26 16.24 2.52
N ARG A 82 15.13 15.27 2.20
CA ARG A 82 14.89 13.85 2.54
C ARG A 82 15.33 13.57 3.99
N PRO A 83 14.44 13.16 4.91
CA PRO A 83 14.87 12.47 6.12
C PRO A 83 15.41 11.12 5.67
N ASN A 84 16.74 11.00 5.47
CA ASN A 84 17.47 9.85 4.90
C ASN A 84 16.70 8.52 4.93
N PRO A 85 15.78 8.27 3.97
CA PRO A 85 15.26 6.94 3.80
C PRO A 85 16.33 6.28 2.95
N LYS A 86 16.75 5.07 3.31
CA LYS A 86 17.31 4.18 2.31
C LYS A 86 16.22 3.95 1.27
N ILE A 87 16.07 4.88 0.34
CA ILE A 87 15.41 4.66 -0.93
C ILE A 87 16.37 3.71 -1.63
N LEU A 88 16.20 2.44 -1.30
CA LEU A 88 16.55 1.37 -2.22
C LEU A 88 15.91 1.82 -3.52
N LYS A 89 16.76 2.20 -4.50
CA LYS A 89 16.29 2.37 -5.87
C LYS A 89 15.41 1.15 -6.13
N PRO A 90 14.13 1.32 -6.51
CA PRO A 90 13.24 0.18 -6.68
C PRO A 90 13.99 -0.81 -7.53
N LYS A 91 14.29 -1.98 -6.94
CA LYS A 91 14.93 -3.06 -7.66
C LYS A 91 13.94 -3.34 -8.77
N LYS A 92 14.29 -2.95 -10.00
CA LYS A 92 13.45 -3.19 -11.19
C LYS A 92 13.00 -4.64 -11.06
N PRO A 93 11.70 -4.94 -10.97
CA PRO A 93 11.28 -6.32 -11.10
C PRO A 93 11.86 -6.75 -12.44
N GLU A 94 12.80 -7.70 -12.43
CA GLU A 94 13.21 -8.42 -13.62
C GLU A 94 12.05 -9.36 -13.98
N THR A 95 10.90 -8.79 -14.27
CA THR A 95 9.88 -9.44 -15.07
C THR A 95 10.20 -9.02 -16.49
N GLU A 96 10.50 -10.00 -17.34
CA GLU A 96 10.50 -9.80 -18.79
C GLU A 96 9.23 -9.03 -19.13
N ILE A 97 9.40 -7.79 -19.57
CA ILE A 97 8.31 -7.03 -20.16
C ILE A 97 8.05 -7.77 -21.47
N ASP A 98 7.02 -8.60 -21.48
CA ASP A 98 6.55 -9.31 -22.67
C ASP A 98 6.06 -8.21 -23.63
N ASN A 99 6.94 -7.81 -24.55
CA ASN A 99 6.80 -6.61 -25.37
C ASN A 99 5.58 -6.75 -26.29
N GLY A 100 4.41 -6.38 -25.79
CA GLY A 100 3.17 -6.25 -26.56
C GLY A 100 1.93 -6.88 -25.93
N PHE A 101 2.04 -7.70 -24.89
CA PHE A 101 0.84 -8.26 -24.24
C PHE A 101 0.12 -7.18 -23.42
N SER A 102 -1.18 -7.04 -23.66
CA SER A 102 -2.05 -6.27 -22.76
C SER A 102 -3.37 -6.99 -22.57
N PHE A 103 -3.91 -6.91 -21.35
CA PHE A 103 -5.16 -7.53 -20.98
C PHE A 103 -6.22 -6.46 -20.71
N LYS A 104 -7.40 -6.63 -21.33
CA LYS A 104 -8.53 -5.72 -21.15
C LYS A 104 -9.32 -6.08 -19.90
N LEU A 105 -9.44 -5.15 -18.98
CA LEU A 105 -10.26 -5.22 -17.77
C LEU A 105 -11.39 -4.20 -17.86
N HIS A 106 -12.58 -4.57 -17.39
CA HIS A 106 -13.67 -3.62 -17.20
C HIS A 106 -13.66 -3.15 -15.73
N TYR A 107 -13.21 -1.92 -15.48
CA TYR A 107 -13.01 -1.39 -14.14
C TYR A 107 -13.76 -0.06 -13.97
N ARG A 108 -14.61 0.02 -12.93
CA ARG A 108 -15.42 1.22 -12.60
C ARG A 108 -16.18 1.80 -13.81
N GLY A 109 -16.79 0.93 -14.61
CA GLY A 109 -17.62 1.31 -15.77
C GLY A 109 -16.82 1.65 -17.03
N LYS A 110 -15.51 1.38 -17.08
CA LYS A 110 -14.64 1.69 -18.22
C LYS A 110 -13.73 0.52 -18.56
N ASP A 111 -13.44 0.36 -19.84
CA ASP A 111 -12.43 -0.58 -20.31
C ASP A 111 -11.03 0.03 -20.10
N VAL A 112 -10.15 -0.70 -19.41
CA VAL A 112 -8.75 -0.36 -19.17
C VAL A 112 -7.87 -1.52 -19.62
N TYR A 113 -6.72 -1.22 -20.21
CA TYR A 113 -5.75 -2.20 -20.64
C TYR A 113 -4.57 -2.18 -19.67
N ILE A 114 -4.18 -3.35 -19.17
CA ILE A 114 -3.05 -3.53 -18.26
C ILE A 114 -1.97 -4.37 -18.93
N GLU A 115 -0.71 -4.02 -18.70
CA GLU A 115 0.46 -4.74 -19.26
C GLU A 115 1.10 -5.66 -18.22
N SER A 116 0.95 -5.36 -16.93
CA SER A 116 1.44 -6.21 -15.85
C SER A 116 0.69 -5.97 -14.55
N VAL A 117 0.89 -6.88 -13.58
CA VAL A 117 0.46 -6.73 -12.19
C VAL A 117 1.68 -6.76 -11.30
N LEU A 118 1.69 -5.94 -10.25
CA LEU A 118 2.74 -5.96 -9.24
C LEU A 118 2.50 -7.14 -8.31
N THR A 119 3.48 -8.03 -8.25
CA THR A 119 3.38 -9.28 -7.50
C THR A 119 4.78 -9.84 -7.23
N HIS A 120 4.83 -10.97 -6.52
CA HIS A 120 6.06 -11.65 -6.14
C HIS A 120 6.87 -12.03 -7.38
N ALA A 121 8.21 -11.94 -7.34
CA ALA A 121 9.05 -12.19 -8.53
C ALA A 121 8.95 -13.63 -9.07
N LYS A 122 8.54 -14.59 -8.22
CA LYS A 122 8.28 -15.99 -8.62
C LYS A 122 6.89 -16.22 -9.24
N ALA A 123 6.03 -15.20 -9.26
CA ALA A 123 4.70 -15.30 -9.83
C ALA A 123 4.77 -15.42 -11.36
N ASP A 124 3.85 -16.21 -11.92
CA ASP A 124 3.61 -16.25 -13.36
C ASP A 124 3.32 -14.86 -13.94
N SER A 125 3.70 -14.67 -15.21
CA SER A 125 3.40 -13.44 -15.95
C SER A 125 1.89 -13.18 -16.05
N LEU A 126 1.52 -11.92 -16.30
CA LEU A 126 0.10 -11.56 -16.47
C LEU A 126 -0.55 -12.40 -17.58
N GLN A 127 0.11 -12.56 -18.72
CA GLN A 127 -0.38 -13.37 -19.84
C GLN A 127 -0.68 -14.80 -19.40
N THR A 128 0.28 -15.43 -18.71
CA THR A 128 0.10 -16.77 -18.17
C THR A 128 -1.12 -16.80 -17.24
N ARG A 129 -1.25 -15.85 -16.31
CA ARG A 129 -2.37 -15.81 -15.35
C ARG A 129 -3.75 -15.59 -15.98
N VAL A 130 -3.86 -14.88 -17.11
CA VAL A 130 -5.17 -14.54 -17.71
C VAL A 130 -5.53 -15.37 -18.93
N THR A 131 -4.66 -16.28 -19.35
CA THR A 131 -4.88 -17.15 -20.52
C THR A 131 -4.80 -18.63 -20.15
N LEU A 132 -5.58 -19.45 -20.84
CA LEU A 132 -5.57 -20.90 -20.74
C LEU A 132 -5.78 -21.48 -22.13
N ASP A 133 -5.03 -22.52 -22.51
CA ASP A 133 -5.20 -23.18 -23.81
C ASP A 133 -6.63 -23.73 -23.94
N PRO A 134 -7.42 -23.30 -24.93
CA PRO A 134 -8.79 -23.80 -25.15
C PRO A 134 -8.87 -25.33 -25.34
N LYS A 135 -7.77 -26.00 -25.70
CA LYS A 135 -7.73 -27.47 -25.78
C LYS A 135 -7.87 -28.12 -24.40
N LEU A 136 -7.43 -27.46 -23.32
CA LEU A 136 -7.51 -27.96 -21.95
C LEU A 136 -8.95 -27.88 -21.42
N THR A 137 -9.73 -26.91 -21.88
CA THR A 137 -11.06 -26.60 -21.33
C THR A 137 -12.19 -27.45 -21.92
N LYS A 138 -11.88 -28.51 -22.67
CA LYS A 138 -12.88 -29.43 -23.26
C LYS A 138 -13.66 -30.22 -22.21
N THR A 139 -13.01 -30.54 -21.10
CA THR A 139 -13.61 -31.32 -20.01
C THR A 139 -13.99 -30.40 -18.87
N ARG A 140 -15.21 -30.55 -18.35
CA ARG A 140 -15.66 -29.79 -17.19
C ARG A 140 -14.92 -30.27 -15.93
N ARG A 141 -14.42 -29.33 -15.13
CA ARG A 141 -13.76 -29.62 -13.84
C ARG A 141 -14.59 -29.11 -12.66
N VAL A 142 -14.51 -29.81 -11.54
CA VAL A 142 -15.28 -29.51 -10.33
C VAL A 142 -14.38 -28.97 -9.23
N ILE A 143 -14.66 -27.74 -8.81
CA ILE A 143 -14.11 -27.12 -7.61
C ILE A 143 -15.14 -27.28 -6.49
N LYS A 144 -14.83 -28.12 -5.50
CA LYS A 144 -15.68 -28.37 -4.37
C LYS A 144 -15.41 -27.36 -3.26
N ALA A 145 -16.41 -26.59 -2.89
CA ALA A 145 -16.35 -25.62 -1.81
C ALA A 145 -16.99 -26.22 -0.54
N VAL A 146 -16.23 -26.37 0.54
CA VAL A 146 -16.70 -27.06 1.76
C VAL A 146 -16.68 -26.11 2.94
N ASP A 147 -17.85 -25.88 3.54
CA ASP A 147 -18.03 -24.98 4.69
C ASP A 147 -17.56 -23.54 4.41
N THR A 148 -17.64 -23.12 3.15
CA THR A 148 -17.25 -21.77 2.68
C THR A 148 -18.43 -21.08 2.01
N PRO A 149 -18.49 -19.73 2.00
CA PRO A 149 -19.60 -18.97 1.39
C PRO A 149 -19.57 -18.93 -0.15
N PHE A 150 -18.62 -19.64 -0.78
CA PHE A 150 -18.38 -19.56 -2.22
C PHE A 150 -19.44 -20.28 -3.04
N ASN A 151 -19.75 -19.70 -4.20
CA ASN A 151 -20.76 -20.20 -5.15
C ASN A 151 -20.25 -20.02 -6.59
N GLN A 152 -21.02 -20.49 -7.58
CA GLN A 152 -20.64 -20.40 -9.01
C GLN A 152 -20.27 -18.97 -9.46
N GLY A 153 -20.80 -17.93 -8.82
CA GLY A 153 -20.46 -16.54 -9.11
C GLY A 153 -18.97 -16.23 -8.93
N ASN A 154 -18.26 -16.97 -8.07
CA ASN A 154 -16.82 -16.83 -7.85
C ASN A 154 -15.97 -17.25 -9.06
N LEU A 155 -16.54 -17.91 -10.06
CA LEU A 155 -15.88 -18.21 -11.34
C LEU A 155 -16.18 -17.16 -12.43
N GLY A 156 -16.74 -16.00 -12.05
CA GLY A 156 -17.14 -14.94 -12.97
C GLY A 156 -16.00 -14.37 -13.83
N GLY A 157 -14.75 -14.50 -13.39
CA GLY A 157 -13.59 -14.05 -14.17
C GLY A 157 -13.10 -15.00 -15.26
N CYS A 158 -13.59 -16.22 -15.29
CA CYS A 158 -13.15 -17.26 -16.22
C CYS A 158 -14.29 -18.25 -16.59
N PRO A 159 -15.46 -17.76 -17.04
CA PRO A 159 -16.52 -18.64 -17.52
C PRO A 159 -16.07 -19.50 -18.72
N ASP A 160 -15.06 -19.04 -19.44
CA ASP A 160 -14.43 -19.71 -20.58
C ASP A 160 -13.55 -20.92 -20.21
N TRP A 161 -13.24 -21.13 -18.93
CA TRP A 161 -12.31 -22.18 -18.49
C TRP A 161 -12.99 -23.50 -18.10
N ASN A 162 -14.31 -23.59 -18.29
CA ASN A 162 -15.13 -24.79 -18.11
C ASN A 162 -14.96 -25.46 -16.72
N CYS A 163 -15.08 -24.66 -15.66
CA CYS A 163 -15.14 -25.16 -14.30
C CYS A 163 -16.51 -24.90 -13.66
N GLU A 164 -16.87 -25.77 -12.73
CA GLU A 164 -18.05 -25.70 -11.90
C GLU A 164 -17.62 -25.61 -10.43
N LEU A 165 -18.20 -24.67 -9.69
CA LEU A 165 -18.07 -24.61 -8.24
C LEU A 165 -19.32 -25.23 -7.61
N SER A 166 -19.10 -26.33 -6.88
CA SER A 166 -20.18 -27.13 -6.30
C SER A 166 -19.97 -27.33 -4.80
N SER A 167 -21.02 -27.11 -4.01
CA SER A 167 -21.05 -27.46 -2.58
C SER A 167 -21.65 -28.84 -2.34
N GLY A 168 -22.44 -29.37 -3.28
CA GLY A 168 -23.19 -30.62 -3.15
C GLY A 168 -22.54 -31.85 -3.76
N SER A 169 -21.50 -31.70 -4.58
CA SER A 169 -20.82 -32.84 -5.20
C SER A 169 -20.00 -33.65 -4.19
N ASP A 170 -20.07 -34.97 -4.21
CA ASP A 170 -19.18 -35.84 -3.44
C ASP A 170 -17.74 -35.86 -3.98
N TYR A 171 -17.57 -35.48 -5.25
CA TYR A 171 -16.31 -35.41 -5.96
C TYR A 171 -15.85 -33.96 -6.19
N GLY A 172 -14.53 -33.73 -6.24
CA GLY A 172 -13.92 -32.48 -6.67
C GLY A 172 -12.49 -32.72 -7.16
N ASP A 173 -12.14 -32.14 -8.32
CA ASP A 173 -10.76 -32.07 -8.80
C ASP A 173 -9.94 -31.16 -7.85
N VAL A 174 -10.58 -30.09 -7.36
CA VAL A 174 -10.07 -29.18 -6.32
C VAL A 174 -11.06 -29.14 -5.16
N VAL A 175 -10.58 -29.15 -3.93
CA VAL A 175 -11.42 -29.10 -2.71
C VAL A 175 -10.92 -28.00 -1.78
N ILE A 176 -11.77 -26.99 -1.55
CA ILE A 176 -11.46 -25.83 -0.71
C ILE A 176 -12.03 -26.06 0.70
N LEU A 177 -11.20 -25.85 1.72
CA LEU A 177 -11.53 -26.07 3.13
C LEU A 177 -10.90 -24.98 4.02
N GLN A 178 -11.58 -24.59 5.09
CA GLN A 178 -11.03 -23.68 6.11
C GLN A 178 -10.29 -24.41 7.26
N SER A 179 -10.42 -25.73 7.34
CA SER A 179 -9.78 -26.56 8.36
C SER A 179 -9.67 -28.02 7.92
N PRO A 180 -8.72 -28.78 8.48
CA PRO A 180 -8.66 -30.22 8.25
C PRO A 180 -9.95 -30.92 8.70
N ARG A 181 -10.44 -31.87 7.90
CA ARG A 181 -11.61 -32.69 8.27
C ARG A 181 -11.26 -34.18 8.13
N PRO A 182 -11.67 -35.05 9.07
CA PRO A 182 -11.36 -36.49 9.01
C PRO A 182 -11.78 -37.19 7.70
N LYS A 183 -12.87 -36.71 7.05
CA LYS A 183 -13.36 -37.27 5.78
C LYS A 183 -12.47 -36.97 4.56
N TYR A 184 -11.51 -36.07 4.68
CA TYR A 184 -10.57 -35.72 3.61
C TYR A 184 -9.17 -36.19 4.00
N PRO A 185 -8.75 -37.39 3.55
CA PRO A 185 -7.41 -37.87 3.83
C PRO A 185 -6.38 -37.10 3.00
N ALA A 186 -5.16 -37.01 3.53
CA ALA A 186 -4.02 -36.56 2.74
C ALA A 186 -3.78 -37.50 1.54
N HIS A 187 -3.29 -36.95 0.43
CA HIS A 187 -2.82 -37.70 -0.74
C HIS A 187 -3.88 -38.48 -1.54
N LYS A 188 -5.12 -37.99 -1.61
CA LYS A 188 -6.09 -38.53 -2.60
C LYS A 188 -5.60 -38.24 -4.01
N LYS A 189 -5.31 -39.30 -4.78
CA LYS A 189 -4.80 -39.19 -6.16
C LYS A 189 -5.76 -38.33 -7.01
N ASN A 190 -5.19 -37.38 -7.75
CA ASN A 190 -5.90 -36.46 -8.64
C ASN A 190 -6.91 -35.51 -7.94
N THR A 191 -6.70 -35.19 -6.66
CA THR A 191 -7.44 -34.13 -5.97
C THR A 191 -6.46 -33.14 -5.32
N VAL A 192 -6.71 -31.84 -5.49
CA VAL A 192 -5.96 -30.77 -4.80
C VAL A 192 -6.76 -30.29 -3.60
N TYR A 193 -6.17 -30.34 -2.42
CA TYR A 193 -6.75 -29.72 -1.23
C TYR A 193 -6.21 -28.31 -1.05
N VAL A 194 -7.11 -27.36 -0.90
CA VAL A 194 -6.81 -25.92 -0.82
C VAL A 194 -7.25 -25.39 0.53
N PHE A 195 -6.32 -24.82 1.28
CA PHE A 195 -6.64 -24.13 2.52
C PHE A 195 -7.11 -22.71 2.24
N TYR A 196 -8.34 -22.39 2.65
CA TYR A 196 -8.88 -21.04 2.55
C TYR A 196 -8.76 -20.28 3.88
N SER A 197 -8.06 -19.15 3.86
CA SER A 197 -8.04 -18.17 4.96
C SER A 197 -7.72 -16.79 4.43
N GLN A 198 -8.48 -15.79 4.89
CA GLN A 198 -8.12 -14.39 4.74
C GLN A 198 -7.45 -13.81 6.00
N GLU A 199 -7.40 -14.59 7.08
CA GLU A 199 -6.73 -14.17 8.31
C GLU A 199 -5.25 -14.50 8.33
N SER A 200 -4.49 -13.66 9.03
CA SER A 200 -3.06 -13.84 9.25
C SER A 200 -2.75 -15.15 9.96
N THR A 201 -1.52 -15.63 9.83
CA THR A 201 -1.10 -16.90 10.42
C THR A 201 -1.14 -16.85 11.95
N ARG A 202 -0.89 -15.66 12.52
CA ARG A 202 -1.00 -15.38 13.96
C ARG A 202 -2.45 -15.42 14.47
N ASN A 203 -3.42 -15.06 13.62
CA ASN A 203 -4.85 -15.11 13.96
C ASN A 203 -5.53 -16.43 13.56
N SER A 204 -4.89 -17.25 12.72
CA SER A 204 -5.41 -18.52 12.24
C SER A 204 -4.32 -19.61 12.26
N PRO A 205 -3.99 -20.18 13.44
CA PRO A 205 -2.92 -21.18 13.60
C PRO A 205 -3.35 -22.59 13.12
N SER A 206 -4.36 -22.68 12.27
CA SER A 206 -5.00 -23.93 11.85
C SER A 206 -4.07 -24.82 11.02
N LEU A 207 -3.11 -24.20 10.31
CA LEU A 207 -2.20 -24.88 9.38
C LEU A 207 -1.06 -25.65 10.07
N LYS A 208 -0.69 -25.33 11.33
CA LYS A 208 0.48 -25.93 12.01
C LYS A 208 0.47 -27.46 12.12
N ARG A 209 -0.71 -28.08 11.98
CA ARG A 209 -0.96 -29.45 12.47
C ARG A 209 -1.37 -30.41 11.36
N THR A 210 -1.06 -30.09 10.09
CA THR A 210 -1.58 -30.87 8.97
C THR A 210 -0.70 -30.80 7.73
N ASN A 211 -0.56 -31.95 7.06
CA ASN A 211 0.02 -32.09 5.72
C ASN A 211 -1.08 -32.29 4.66
N LEU A 212 -2.33 -31.95 4.97
CA LEU A 212 -3.48 -32.18 4.08
C LEU A 212 -3.43 -31.29 2.83
N PHE A 213 -2.99 -30.04 2.98
CA PHE A 213 -3.17 -29.01 1.98
C PHE A 213 -2.01 -28.95 0.99
N ASN A 214 -2.35 -28.84 -0.30
CA ASN A 214 -1.40 -28.70 -1.39
C ASN A 214 -1.10 -27.22 -1.72
N MET A 215 -2.04 -26.32 -1.41
CA MET A 215 -1.91 -24.88 -1.65
C MET A 215 -2.86 -24.09 -0.77
N THR A 216 -2.75 -22.76 -0.81
CA THR A 216 -3.62 -21.83 -0.09
C THR A 216 -4.43 -20.97 -1.07
N LEU A 217 -5.68 -20.68 -0.70
CA LEU A 217 -6.49 -19.60 -1.27
C LEU A 217 -6.56 -18.53 -0.19
N GLY A 218 -5.75 -17.47 -0.33
CA GLY A 218 -5.64 -16.42 0.68
C GLY A 218 -4.70 -15.31 0.22
N TYR A 219 -4.33 -14.41 1.12
CA TYR A 219 -3.62 -13.18 0.77
C TYR A 219 -2.19 -13.35 0.22
N ARG A 220 -1.59 -14.53 0.37
CA ARG A 220 -0.21 -14.82 -0.04
C ARG A 220 -0.04 -14.76 -1.56
N HIS A 221 0.82 -13.88 -2.06
CA HIS A 221 1.02 -13.67 -3.50
C HIS A 221 1.91 -14.73 -4.16
N ASP A 222 2.67 -15.48 -3.36
CA ASP A 222 3.42 -16.63 -3.83
C ASP A 222 2.54 -17.86 -4.07
N SER A 223 1.31 -17.90 -3.55
CA SER A 223 0.35 -18.95 -3.88
C SER A 223 -0.12 -18.85 -5.34
N PRO A 224 -0.12 -19.96 -6.10
CA PRO A 224 -0.68 -20.01 -7.45
C PRO A 224 -2.12 -19.51 -7.52
N ALA A 225 -2.92 -19.82 -6.49
CA ALA A 225 -4.31 -19.42 -6.36
C ALA A 225 -4.51 -18.29 -5.35
N ALA A 226 -3.53 -17.40 -5.22
CA ALA A 226 -3.61 -16.23 -4.36
C ALA A 226 -4.95 -15.49 -4.51
N SER A 227 -5.55 -15.11 -3.40
CA SER A 227 -6.72 -14.25 -3.26
C SER A 227 -6.33 -13.03 -2.40
N PRO A 228 -5.47 -12.14 -2.92
CA PRO A 228 -5.07 -10.96 -2.18
C PRO A 228 -6.26 -10.01 -1.99
N TYR A 229 -6.24 -9.19 -0.95
CA TYR A 229 -7.25 -8.15 -0.74
C TYR A 229 -7.23 -7.04 -1.81
N GLY A 230 -6.22 -7.04 -2.67
CA GLY A 230 -6.12 -6.14 -3.79
C GLY A 230 -4.80 -6.32 -4.51
N TYR A 231 -4.67 -5.66 -5.66
CA TYR A 231 -3.43 -5.66 -6.42
C TYR A 231 -3.29 -4.37 -7.22
N THR A 232 -2.03 -4.04 -7.53
CA THR A 232 -1.70 -2.92 -8.41
C THR A 232 -1.50 -3.44 -9.83
N ALA A 233 -2.21 -2.85 -10.79
CA ALA A 233 -2.04 -3.16 -12.20
C ALA A 233 -1.37 -1.98 -12.91
N LYS A 234 -0.31 -2.28 -13.66
CA LYS A 234 0.36 -1.32 -14.53
C LYS A 234 -0.43 -1.18 -15.82
N LEU A 235 -0.80 0.04 -16.15
CA LEU A 235 -1.56 0.36 -17.34
C LEU A 235 -0.69 0.20 -18.58
N ALA A 236 -1.26 -0.37 -19.62
CA ALA A 236 -0.71 -0.35 -20.96
C ALA A 236 -0.77 1.10 -21.51
N PRO A 237 0.11 1.50 -22.45
CA PRO A 237 0.23 2.88 -22.92
C PRO A 237 -1.11 3.54 -23.31
N GLN A 238 -2.02 2.80 -23.93
CA GLN A 238 -3.34 3.27 -24.37
C GLN A 238 -4.30 3.63 -23.23
N SER A 239 -4.05 3.16 -22.01
CA SER A 239 -4.88 3.43 -20.84
C SER A 239 -4.22 4.37 -19.83
N ARG A 240 -2.96 4.77 -20.06
CA ARG A 240 -2.26 5.74 -19.21
C ARG A 240 -2.85 7.13 -19.37
N LYS A 241 -2.77 7.91 -18.29
CA LYS A 241 -3.10 9.34 -18.34
C LYS A 241 -2.00 10.10 -19.09
N PRO A 242 -2.34 11.13 -19.89
CA PRO A 242 -1.35 12.06 -20.43
C PRO A 242 -0.50 12.72 -19.32
N PRO A 243 0.75 13.14 -19.58
CA PRO A 243 1.66 13.69 -18.56
C PRO A 243 1.07 14.82 -17.72
N HIS A 244 0.29 15.72 -18.33
CA HIS A 244 -0.31 16.88 -17.68
C HIS A 244 -1.74 16.66 -17.18
N ALA A 245 -2.30 15.46 -17.33
CA ALA A 245 -3.64 15.20 -16.84
C ALA A 245 -3.64 15.11 -15.30
N PRO A 246 -4.67 15.67 -14.63
CA PRO A 246 -4.76 15.59 -13.18
C PRO A 246 -4.85 14.13 -12.71
N VAL A 247 -4.02 13.82 -11.71
CA VAL A 247 -3.94 12.51 -11.04
C VAL A 247 -4.81 12.44 -9.78
N ALA A 248 -5.14 13.60 -9.23
CA ALA A 248 -5.96 13.78 -8.05
C ALA A 248 -6.80 15.07 -8.21
N ASP A 249 -7.88 15.16 -7.43
CA ASP A 249 -8.70 16.36 -7.37
C ASP A 249 -8.00 17.41 -6.49
N GLU A 250 -7.63 18.54 -7.09
CA GLU A 250 -6.96 19.65 -6.39
C GLU A 250 -7.84 20.25 -5.30
N ALA A 251 -9.16 20.29 -5.47
CA ALA A 251 -10.07 20.80 -4.45
C ALA A 251 -10.06 19.91 -3.21
N LEU A 252 -9.97 18.59 -3.38
CA LEU A 252 -9.78 17.66 -2.26
C LEU A 252 -8.44 17.88 -1.58
N ILE A 253 -7.35 17.98 -2.34
CA ILE A 253 -6.00 18.19 -1.77
C ILE A 253 -5.92 19.50 -0.96
N ASN A 254 -6.50 20.57 -1.50
CA ASN A 254 -6.46 21.89 -0.87
C ASN A 254 -7.43 22.02 0.31
N GLY A 255 -8.54 21.27 0.30
CA GLY A 255 -9.55 21.30 1.37
C GLY A 255 -9.18 20.54 2.65
N LYS A 256 -8.19 19.63 2.60
CA LYS A 256 -7.78 18.84 3.76
C LYS A 256 -7.17 19.71 4.86
N THR A 257 -7.59 19.44 6.10
CA THR A 257 -7.14 20.18 7.30
C THR A 257 -6.61 19.27 8.41
N LYS A 258 -7.07 18.02 8.48
CA LYS A 258 -6.70 17.07 9.51
C LYS A 258 -5.47 16.24 9.11
N GLY A 259 -4.72 15.78 10.11
CA GLY A 259 -3.55 14.94 9.92
C GLY A 259 -3.93 13.52 9.49
N VAL A 260 -4.15 12.66 10.47
CA VAL A 260 -4.24 11.20 10.27
C VAL A 260 -5.59 10.67 10.74
N ALA A 261 -6.23 9.81 9.93
CA ALA A 261 -7.37 9.01 10.36
C ALA A 261 -6.99 7.54 10.57
N TRP A 262 -7.59 6.90 11.56
CA TRP A 262 -7.46 5.46 11.78
C TRP A 262 -8.77 4.81 12.20
N PHE A 263 -9.24 3.84 11.43
CA PHE A 263 -10.46 3.08 11.72
C PHE A 263 -10.05 1.70 12.23
N VAL A 264 -10.35 1.43 13.49
CA VAL A 264 -9.83 0.25 14.18
C VAL A 264 -10.73 -0.22 15.32
N SER A 265 -11.01 -1.52 15.34
CA SER A 265 -11.80 -2.18 16.38
C SER A 265 -11.09 -3.36 17.06
N HIS A 266 -10.03 -3.89 16.46
CA HIS A 266 -9.23 -4.98 17.03
C HIS A 266 -7.96 -4.41 17.70
N CYS A 267 -7.95 -4.43 19.03
CA CYS A 267 -6.85 -3.92 19.87
C CYS A 267 -6.06 -5.10 20.47
N ASN A 268 -4.89 -4.82 21.06
CA ASN A 268 -3.96 -5.82 21.60
C ASN A 268 -3.50 -6.79 20.49
N THR A 269 -2.77 -6.24 19.53
CA THR A 269 -2.46 -6.94 18.29
C THR A 269 -1.02 -7.42 18.28
N GLN A 270 -0.70 -8.50 17.56
CA GLN A 270 0.67 -9.00 17.44
C GLN A 270 1.66 -7.92 16.95
N SER A 271 1.18 -7.04 16.08
CA SER A 271 1.98 -5.92 15.58
C SER A 271 2.31 -4.85 16.63
N HIS A 272 1.58 -4.79 17.75
CA HIS A 272 1.59 -3.70 18.73
C HIS A 272 1.33 -2.31 18.09
N ARG A 273 0.58 -2.28 16.97
CA ARG A 273 0.26 -1.04 16.23
C ARG A 273 -0.40 0.02 17.11
N GLU A 274 -1.18 -0.39 18.09
CA GLU A 274 -1.81 0.51 19.06
C GLU A 274 -0.80 1.32 19.87
N THR A 275 0.32 0.71 20.27
CA THR A 275 1.37 1.41 21.03
C THR A 275 2.12 2.38 20.13
N LEU A 276 2.43 1.97 18.89
CA LEU A 276 3.03 2.85 17.88
C LEU A 276 2.16 4.08 17.60
N VAL A 277 0.85 3.88 17.38
CA VAL A 277 -0.05 4.99 17.07
C VAL A 277 -0.25 5.90 18.29
N LYS A 278 -0.33 5.35 19.49
CA LYS A 278 -0.41 6.14 20.73
C LYS A 278 0.81 7.05 20.92
N GLU A 279 1.99 6.57 20.56
CA GLU A 279 3.20 7.38 20.62
C GLU A 279 3.24 8.42 19.49
N LEU A 280 2.84 8.05 18.27
CA LEU A 280 2.74 8.98 17.13
C LEU A 280 1.76 10.14 17.41
N GLN A 281 0.68 9.90 18.15
CA GLN A 281 -0.30 10.92 18.58
C GLN A 281 0.31 12.09 19.34
N LYS A 282 1.50 11.92 19.95
CA LYS A 282 2.22 13.02 20.61
C LYS A 282 2.83 14.01 19.63
N HIS A 283 3.02 13.61 18.38
CA HIS A 283 3.76 14.37 17.37
C HIS A 283 2.88 14.85 16.20
N ILE A 284 1.68 14.28 16.03
CA ILE A 284 0.72 14.68 15.00
C ILE A 284 -0.71 14.33 15.44
N GLN A 285 -1.70 15.08 14.97
CA GLN A 285 -3.11 14.73 15.17
C GLN A 285 -3.44 13.38 14.51
N VAL A 286 -3.91 12.44 15.33
CA VAL A 286 -4.50 11.17 14.87
C VAL A 286 -5.90 11.02 15.45
N ASP A 287 -6.90 11.03 14.58
CA ASP A 287 -8.30 10.76 14.93
C ASP A 287 -8.53 9.25 14.83
N ILE A 288 -8.82 8.60 15.97
CA ILE A 288 -8.98 7.13 16.06
C ILE A 288 -10.46 6.80 16.24
N TYR A 289 -11.03 6.15 15.22
CA TYR A 289 -12.41 5.71 15.15
C TYR A 289 -12.55 4.21 15.45
N GLY A 290 -13.58 3.84 16.21
CA GLY A 290 -13.90 2.46 16.56
C GLY A 290 -13.46 2.08 17.98
N SER A 291 -13.56 0.80 18.32
CA SER A 291 -13.43 0.31 19.70
C SER A 291 -12.06 0.56 20.35
N CYS A 292 -11.01 0.87 19.58
CA CYS A 292 -9.68 1.19 20.13
C CYS A 292 -9.44 2.70 20.32
N GLY A 293 -10.43 3.55 20.02
CA GLY A 293 -10.32 5.00 20.10
C GLY A 293 -11.55 5.66 20.71
N PRO A 294 -11.48 6.97 20.97
CA PRO A 294 -12.58 7.71 21.57
C PRO A 294 -13.67 8.09 20.56
N LEU A 295 -13.39 8.03 19.25
CA LEU A 295 -14.33 8.44 18.22
C LEU A 295 -15.15 7.24 17.73
N ASN A 296 -16.42 7.48 17.42
CA ASN A 296 -17.29 6.48 16.81
C ASN A 296 -17.70 6.96 15.41
N CYS A 297 -17.72 6.04 14.45
CA CYS A 297 -18.22 6.31 13.11
C CYS A 297 -19.26 5.26 12.72
N ARG A 298 -20.51 5.68 12.57
CA ARG A 298 -21.57 4.77 12.11
C ARG A 298 -21.39 4.53 10.62
N LYS A 299 -21.59 3.28 10.18
CA LYS A 299 -21.56 2.93 8.76
C LYS A 299 -22.52 3.81 7.95
N GLY A 300 -22.05 4.38 6.85
CA GLY A 300 -22.80 5.29 5.98
C GLY A 300 -22.90 6.74 6.48
N SER A 301 -22.18 7.11 7.55
CA SER A 301 -22.16 8.49 8.06
C SER A 301 -21.02 9.31 7.47
N SER A 302 -21.05 10.63 7.68
CA SER A 302 -20.11 11.58 7.07
C SER A 302 -18.65 11.35 7.48
N CYS A 303 -18.38 10.79 8.66
CA CYS A 303 -17.01 10.52 9.11
C CYS A 303 -16.28 9.46 8.27
N GLU A 304 -16.98 8.65 7.46
CA GLU A 304 -16.33 7.73 6.51
C GLU A 304 -15.67 8.46 5.33
N LYS A 305 -16.00 9.75 5.12
CA LYS A 305 -15.42 10.58 4.05
C LYS A 305 -14.04 11.09 4.42
N ILE A 306 -13.08 10.17 4.57
CA ILE A 306 -11.70 10.53 4.91
C ILE A 306 -11.03 11.38 3.82
N ASP A 307 -11.53 11.28 2.59
CA ASP A 307 -10.95 11.94 1.43
C ASP A 307 -11.08 13.48 1.45
N THR A 308 -12.04 14.03 2.18
CA THR A 308 -12.20 15.49 2.24
C THR A 308 -11.38 16.11 3.36
N ASP A 309 -11.15 15.38 4.44
CA ASP A 309 -10.71 15.98 5.70
C ASP A 309 -9.24 15.68 6.02
N TYR A 310 -8.78 14.47 5.71
CA TYR A 310 -7.49 13.96 6.17
C TYR A 310 -6.44 13.92 5.08
N HIS A 311 -5.19 14.17 5.47
CA HIS A 311 -4.03 13.99 4.60
C HIS A 311 -3.60 12.52 4.54
N PHE A 312 -3.69 11.81 5.67
CA PHE A 312 -3.16 10.46 5.82
C PHE A 312 -4.19 9.48 6.36
N TYR A 313 -4.01 8.21 6.03
CA TYR A 313 -4.77 7.11 6.60
C TYR A 313 -3.84 6.02 7.12
N LEU A 314 -4.07 5.55 8.35
CA LEU A 314 -3.32 4.44 8.93
C LEU A 314 -3.81 3.09 8.38
N SER A 315 -3.07 2.56 7.41
CA SER A 315 -3.22 1.22 6.84
C SER A 315 -2.37 0.19 7.59
N VAL A 316 -2.43 0.20 8.92
CA VAL A 316 -1.59 -0.65 9.80
C VAL A 316 -2.28 -1.97 10.14
N GLU A 317 -1.63 -3.08 9.81
CA GLU A 317 -2.15 -4.43 10.02
C GLU A 317 -2.05 -4.91 11.45
N ASN A 318 -2.95 -5.81 11.87
CA ASN A 318 -2.93 -6.41 13.20
C ASN A 318 -1.77 -7.41 13.41
N SER A 319 -1.21 -7.93 12.32
CA SER A 319 -0.02 -8.79 12.34
C SER A 319 0.95 -8.33 11.25
N ILE A 320 2.25 -8.45 11.50
CA ILE A 320 3.27 -8.16 10.49
C ILE A 320 3.72 -9.48 9.88
N CYS A 321 3.11 -9.83 8.75
CA CYS A 321 3.33 -11.08 8.03
C CYS A 321 3.64 -10.81 6.57
N GLU A 322 4.45 -11.68 5.97
CA GLU A 322 4.73 -11.68 4.53
C GLU A 322 3.43 -11.66 3.74
N ASP A 323 3.34 -10.72 2.79
CA ASP A 323 2.21 -10.44 1.90
C ASP A 323 0.87 -10.09 2.56
N TYR A 324 0.80 -10.00 3.90
CA TYR A 324 -0.44 -9.68 4.59
C TYR A 324 -0.74 -8.19 4.48
N ILE A 325 -1.44 -7.82 3.41
CA ILE A 325 -1.87 -6.46 3.07
C ILE A 325 -3.36 -6.51 2.77
N THR A 326 -4.16 -5.82 3.59
CA THR A 326 -5.61 -6.03 3.65
C THR A 326 -6.42 -4.86 3.09
N GLU A 327 -7.74 -4.86 3.32
CA GLU A 327 -8.65 -3.77 2.98
C GLU A 327 -8.19 -2.40 3.50
N LYS A 328 -7.38 -2.38 4.58
CA LYS A 328 -6.86 -1.14 5.16
C LYS A 328 -6.01 -0.38 4.16
N LEU A 329 -5.18 -1.06 3.36
CA LEU A 329 -4.41 -0.41 2.31
C LEU A 329 -5.25 -0.31 1.02
N TRP A 330 -5.81 -1.42 0.57
CA TRP A 330 -6.40 -1.51 -0.77
C TRP A 330 -7.73 -0.77 -0.92
N ASN A 331 -8.60 -0.86 0.10
CA ASN A 331 -9.89 -0.18 0.09
C ASN A 331 -9.77 1.23 0.70
N GLN A 332 -9.32 1.33 1.95
CA GLN A 332 -9.33 2.62 2.66
C GLN A 332 -8.18 3.53 2.24
N GLY A 333 -6.96 3.00 2.11
CA GLY A 333 -5.83 3.78 1.63
C GLY A 333 -5.99 4.24 0.18
N TYR A 334 -5.93 3.30 -0.76
CA TYR A 334 -5.94 3.60 -2.20
C TYR A 334 -7.31 3.89 -2.80
N GLY A 335 -8.40 3.51 -2.12
CA GLY A 335 -9.76 3.89 -2.54
C GLY A 335 -10.08 5.36 -2.32
N ASN A 336 -9.23 6.08 -1.56
CA ASN A 336 -9.37 7.51 -1.27
C ASN A 336 -8.13 8.29 -1.78
N THR A 337 -8.22 9.61 -1.89
CA THR A 337 -7.11 10.55 -2.13
C THR A 337 -6.46 10.96 -0.81
N VAL A 338 -5.92 9.97 -0.11
CA VAL A 338 -5.11 10.11 1.10
C VAL A 338 -3.79 9.36 0.91
N ILE A 339 -2.75 9.73 1.65
CA ILE A 339 -1.50 8.96 1.64
C ILE A 339 -1.61 7.84 2.68
N PRO A 340 -1.55 6.55 2.28
CA PRO A 340 -1.56 5.44 3.22
C PRO A 340 -0.26 5.38 4.01
N ILE A 341 -0.37 5.07 5.30
CA ILE A 341 0.75 4.82 6.20
C ILE A 341 0.70 3.35 6.63
N VAL A 342 1.78 2.61 6.37
CA VAL A 342 1.89 1.15 6.64
C VAL A 342 2.97 0.84 7.66
N LEU A 343 2.99 -0.37 8.21
CA LEU A 343 3.97 -0.75 9.24
C LEU A 343 5.39 -0.96 8.67
N LYS A 344 5.52 -1.73 7.57
CA LYS A 344 6.83 -2.06 6.98
C LYS A 344 6.88 -1.85 5.48
N ARG A 345 7.86 -1.07 5.00
CA ARG A 345 8.08 -0.80 3.57
C ARG A 345 8.33 -2.07 2.79
N LYS A 346 9.24 -2.93 3.27
CA LYS A 346 9.65 -4.15 2.53
C LYS A 346 8.51 -5.11 2.23
N LEU A 347 7.44 -5.09 3.04
CA LEU A 347 6.29 -5.97 2.86
C LEU A 347 5.29 -5.41 1.85
N VAL A 348 5.23 -4.09 1.69
CA VAL A 348 4.21 -3.40 0.88
C VAL A 348 4.75 -2.94 -0.47
N GLU A 349 6.00 -2.47 -0.50
CA GLU A 349 6.64 -1.89 -1.69
C GLU A 349 6.60 -2.77 -2.94
N PRO A 350 6.74 -4.11 -2.88
CA PRO A 350 6.65 -4.95 -4.06
C PRO A 350 5.26 -4.96 -4.73
N TYR A 351 4.20 -4.63 -3.97
CA TYR A 351 2.80 -4.80 -4.38
C TYR A 351 2.09 -3.46 -4.59
N ALA A 352 2.49 -2.43 -3.86
CA ALA A 352 1.94 -1.08 -3.96
C ALA A 352 2.47 -0.32 -5.17
N PRO A 353 1.73 0.69 -5.67
CA PRO A 353 2.28 1.60 -6.67
C PRO A 353 3.58 2.28 -6.17
N PRO A 354 4.56 2.55 -7.04
CA PRO A 354 5.80 3.20 -6.60
C PRO A 354 5.55 4.60 -6.02
N GLY A 355 6.17 4.90 -4.87
CA GLY A 355 6.11 6.22 -4.24
C GLY A 355 4.74 6.63 -3.68
N SER A 356 3.83 5.68 -3.46
CA SER A 356 2.43 5.97 -3.11
C SER A 356 2.10 5.93 -1.62
N PHE A 357 3.05 5.56 -0.75
CA PHE A 357 2.80 5.34 0.68
C PHE A 357 4.04 5.64 1.55
N ILE A 358 3.78 5.82 2.85
CA ILE A 358 4.79 6.04 3.90
C ILE A 358 4.83 4.80 4.82
N ALA A 359 6.00 4.39 5.31
CA ALA A 359 6.10 3.29 6.26
C ALA A 359 6.66 3.74 7.62
N PHE A 360 6.20 3.13 8.72
CA PHE A 360 6.73 3.37 10.06
C PHE A 360 8.23 3.05 10.16
N ASP A 361 8.68 1.98 9.50
CA ASP A 361 10.09 1.55 9.52
C ASP A 361 11.03 2.37 8.63
N ASP A 362 10.54 3.42 7.96
CA ASP A 362 11.36 4.40 7.25
C ASP A 362 12.06 5.38 8.19
N TYR A 363 11.61 5.48 9.45
CA TYR A 363 12.06 6.50 10.41
C TYR A 363 12.84 5.89 11.57
N GLU A 364 13.73 6.70 12.14
CA GLU A 364 14.47 6.34 13.35
C GLU A 364 13.57 6.32 14.59
N ASN A 365 12.59 7.21 14.66
CA ASN A 365 11.61 7.28 15.74
C ASN A 365 10.32 8.00 15.28
N LEU A 366 9.31 8.01 16.16
CA LEU A 366 7.98 8.54 15.85
C LEU A 366 7.91 10.07 15.88
N GLU A 367 8.87 10.75 16.53
CA GLU A 367 9.01 12.19 16.46
C GLU A 367 9.43 12.63 15.06
N ALA A 368 10.46 11.97 14.50
CA ALA A 368 10.91 12.22 13.14
C ALA A 368 9.80 11.97 12.10
N MET A 369 9.04 10.88 12.30
CA MET A 369 7.86 10.59 11.48
C MET A 369 6.80 11.70 11.59
N GLY A 370 6.40 12.08 12.81
CA GLY A 370 5.41 13.14 13.03
C GLY A 370 5.85 14.49 12.44
N LYS A 371 7.14 14.84 12.56
CA LYS A 371 7.70 16.05 11.95
C LYS A 371 7.56 16.03 10.43
N HIS A 372 7.92 14.92 9.77
CA HIS A 372 7.79 14.79 8.32
C HIS A 372 6.33 14.86 7.86
N LEU A 373 5.41 14.19 8.55
CA LEU A 373 3.98 14.26 8.22
C LEU A 373 3.43 15.69 8.35
N ASN A 374 3.80 16.42 9.40
CA ASN A 374 3.40 17.82 9.57
C ASN A 374 3.99 18.75 8.50
N GLN A 375 5.22 18.49 8.03
CA GLN A 375 5.81 19.23 6.92
C GLN A 375 5.04 18.96 5.62
N LEU A 376 4.72 17.70 5.36
CA LEU A 376 4.00 17.28 4.16
C LEU A 376 2.57 17.85 4.11
N MET A 377 1.91 18.06 5.25
CA MET A 377 0.61 18.76 5.31
C MET A 377 0.69 20.23 4.87
N LYS A 378 1.86 20.86 5.04
CA LYS A 378 2.10 22.27 4.68
C LYS A 378 2.57 22.44 3.25
N ASP A 379 3.22 21.41 2.70
CA ASP A 379 3.74 21.40 1.33
C ASP A 379 2.79 20.62 0.40
N LYS A 380 1.89 21.36 -0.26
CA LYS A 380 0.92 20.78 -1.19
C LYS A 380 1.57 20.17 -2.44
N VAL A 381 2.75 20.66 -2.85
CA VAL A 381 3.47 20.10 -4.00
C VAL A 381 4.04 18.73 -3.63
N ALA A 382 4.74 18.64 -2.50
CA ALA A 382 5.27 17.37 -2.00
C ALA A 382 4.15 16.36 -1.70
N TYR A 383 3.04 16.80 -1.11
CA TYR A 383 1.88 15.95 -0.84
C TYR A 383 1.27 15.39 -2.13
N SER A 384 1.10 16.24 -3.15
CA SER A 384 0.48 15.84 -4.41
C SER A 384 1.30 14.81 -5.20
N LYS A 385 2.63 14.84 -5.05
CA LYS A 385 3.54 13.87 -5.70
C LYS A 385 3.23 12.41 -5.32
N TYR A 386 2.69 12.15 -4.12
CA TYR A 386 2.29 10.79 -3.70
C TYR A 386 1.11 10.21 -4.50
N PHE A 387 0.45 10.99 -5.36
CA PHE A 387 -0.61 10.52 -6.24
C PHE A 387 -0.17 10.35 -7.70
N ASP A 388 1.10 10.64 -8.01
CA ASP A 388 1.65 10.58 -9.37
C ASP A 388 1.54 9.18 -10.00
N TRP A 389 1.57 8.14 -9.18
CA TRP A 389 1.39 6.75 -9.60
C TRP A 389 0.08 6.51 -10.36
N ARG A 390 -0.98 7.31 -10.12
CA ARG A 390 -2.28 7.16 -10.79
C ARG A 390 -2.23 7.46 -12.29
N ARG A 391 -1.09 7.95 -12.83
CA ARG A 391 -0.85 8.06 -14.28
C ARG A 391 -0.65 6.71 -14.93
N ASP A 392 0.12 5.85 -14.26
CA ASP A 392 0.67 4.62 -14.83
C ASP A 392 0.06 3.36 -14.22
N TYR A 393 -0.62 3.49 -13.08
CA TYR A 393 -1.15 2.37 -12.32
C TYR A 393 -2.60 2.59 -11.90
N ILE A 394 -3.32 1.48 -11.76
CA ILE A 394 -4.59 1.41 -11.03
C ILE A 394 -4.45 0.43 -9.88
N VAL A 395 -5.23 0.66 -8.82
CA VAL A 395 -5.37 -0.25 -7.70
C VAL A 395 -6.76 -0.88 -7.75
N ILE A 396 -6.78 -2.21 -7.68
CA ILE A 396 -8.00 -3.01 -7.67
C ILE A 396 -8.15 -3.62 -6.28
N TYR A 397 -9.23 -3.27 -5.59
CA TYR A 397 -9.60 -3.85 -4.30
C TYR A 397 -10.45 -5.09 -4.53
N LEU A 398 -10.11 -6.18 -3.83
CA LEU A 398 -10.80 -7.46 -3.85
C LEU A 398 -11.30 -7.74 -2.42
N ASN A 399 -12.59 -8.01 -2.26
CA ASN A 399 -13.18 -8.19 -0.93
C ASN A 399 -13.00 -9.60 -0.35
N GLY A 400 -12.40 -10.52 -1.12
CA GLY A 400 -12.13 -11.90 -0.72
C GLY A 400 -13.36 -12.82 -0.64
N LEU A 401 -14.56 -12.32 -0.98
CA LEU A 401 -15.82 -13.07 -0.93
C LEU A 401 -16.47 -13.20 -2.30
N ALA A 402 -16.45 -12.12 -3.10
CA ALA A 402 -17.01 -12.07 -4.44
C ALA A 402 -15.88 -11.94 -5.45
N HIS A 403 -15.65 -13.03 -6.20
CA HIS A 403 -14.59 -13.12 -7.18
C HIS A 403 -15.19 -12.98 -8.58
N ASP A 404 -15.01 -11.81 -9.20
CA ASP A 404 -15.61 -11.47 -10.49
C ASP A 404 -14.56 -11.36 -11.62
N ALA A 405 -14.87 -10.63 -12.69
CA ALA A 405 -13.97 -10.37 -13.80
C ALA A 405 -12.62 -9.75 -13.40
N LEU A 406 -12.58 -8.95 -12.34
CA LEU A 406 -11.37 -8.31 -11.84
C LEU A 406 -10.41 -9.30 -11.18
N GLU A 407 -10.89 -10.49 -10.85
CA GLU A 407 -10.11 -11.54 -10.20
C GLU A 407 -9.54 -12.58 -11.17
N ARG A 408 -9.72 -12.41 -12.48
CA ARG A 408 -9.17 -13.34 -13.48
C ARG A 408 -7.69 -13.73 -13.26
N PRO A 409 -6.75 -12.81 -12.95
CA PRO A 409 -5.36 -13.19 -12.70
C PRO A 409 -5.11 -13.94 -11.37
N TRP A 410 -6.15 -14.09 -10.54
CA TRP A 410 -6.11 -14.53 -9.14
C TRP A 410 -7.17 -15.60 -8.82
N GLY A 411 -7.17 -16.06 -7.57
CA GLY A 411 -8.25 -16.80 -6.92
C GLY A 411 -8.79 -18.01 -7.70
N PHE A 412 -10.11 -18.04 -7.88
CA PHE A 412 -10.84 -19.19 -8.43
C PHE A 412 -10.48 -19.52 -9.87
N CYS A 413 -10.07 -18.53 -10.66
CA CYS A 413 -9.62 -18.81 -12.01
C CYS A 413 -8.32 -19.61 -12.00
N GLN A 414 -7.39 -19.28 -11.10
CA GLN A 414 -6.18 -20.07 -10.94
C GLN A 414 -6.46 -21.46 -10.37
N LEU A 415 -7.46 -21.62 -9.49
CA LEU A 415 -7.93 -22.96 -9.09
C LEU A 415 -8.46 -23.77 -10.27
N CYS A 416 -9.24 -23.13 -11.14
CA CYS A 416 -9.75 -23.77 -12.36
C CYS A 416 -8.60 -24.17 -13.31
N ARG A 417 -7.62 -23.28 -13.52
CA ARG A 417 -6.39 -23.56 -14.28
C ARG A 417 -5.69 -24.81 -13.76
N VAL A 418 -5.48 -24.89 -12.45
CA VAL A 418 -4.84 -26.06 -11.81
C VAL A 418 -5.64 -27.34 -12.08
N ALA A 419 -6.97 -27.29 -11.90
CA ALA A 419 -7.84 -28.43 -12.17
C ALA A 419 -7.75 -28.89 -13.64
N GLN A 420 -7.71 -27.95 -14.58
CA GLN A 420 -7.61 -28.26 -16.00
C GLN A 420 -6.26 -28.86 -16.39
N LEU A 421 -5.15 -28.31 -15.86
CA LEU A 421 -3.80 -28.83 -16.12
C LEU A 421 -3.63 -30.25 -15.57
N MET A 422 -4.04 -30.48 -14.32
CA MET A 422 -4.03 -31.84 -13.73
C MET A 422 -4.89 -32.81 -14.52
N GLY A 423 -6.07 -32.34 -14.90
CA GLY A 423 -7.03 -33.10 -15.68
C GLY A 423 -6.54 -33.53 -17.06
N ALA A 424 -5.62 -32.76 -17.65
CA ALA A 424 -4.98 -33.04 -18.91
C ALA A 424 -3.72 -33.92 -18.79
N GLY A 425 -3.34 -34.32 -17.56
CA GLY A 425 -2.16 -35.14 -17.32
C GLY A 425 -0.83 -34.39 -17.41
N VAL A 426 -0.85 -33.05 -17.25
CA VAL A 426 0.39 -32.27 -17.09
C VAL A 426 1.13 -32.76 -15.85
N ASP A 427 2.46 -32.88 -15.94
CA ASP A 427 3.28 -33.32 -14.80
C ASP A 427 3.02 -32.39 -13.60
N PRO A 428 2.68 -32.91 -12.41
CA PRO A 428 2.48 -32.10 -11.21
C PRO A 428 3.65 -31.16 -10.87
N ASN A 429 4.87 -31.48 -11.31
CA ASN A 429 6.04 -30.63 -11.15
C ASN A 429 6.01 -29.37 -12.06
N ASP A 430 5.27 -29.44 -13.17
CA ASP A 430 5.07 -28.36 -14.14
C ASP A 430 3.76 -27.59 -13.89
N ILE A 431 2.91 -28.10 -12.99
CA ILE A 431 1.75 -27.36 -12.51
C ILE A 431 2.25 -26.33 -11.50
N PRO A 432 1.75 -25.09 -11.52
CA PRO A 432 2.00 -24.13 -10.46
C PRO A 432 1.26 -24.61 -9.21
N LEU A 433 1.81 -25.62 -8.55
CA LEU A 433 1.46 -26.04 -7.21
C LEU A 433 2.54 -25.50 -6.28
N PHE A 434 2.13 -25.16 -5.07
CA PHE A 434 3.06 -24.79 -4.02
C PHE A 434 3.99 -25.98 -3.75
N LYS A 435 5.30 -25.79 -3.98
CA LYS A 435 6.35 -26.78 -3.68
C LYS A 435 6.93 -26.50 -2.29
N HIS A 436 6.08 -26.35 -1.29
CA HIS A 436 6.53 -26.28 0.09
C HIS A 436 6.58 -27.69 0.68
N GLU A 437 7.73 -28.04 1.23
CA GLU A 437 7.91 -29.32 1.92
C GLU A 437 7.03 -29.37 3.19
N ASP A 438 6.84 -28.21 3.86
CA ASP A 438 5.94 -28.03 5.00
C ASP A 438 5.23 -26.67 4.94
N LEU A 439 4.09 -26.64 4.24
CA LEU A 439 3.24 -25.44 4.14
C LEU A 439 2.84 -24.90 5.52
N GLY A 440 2.64 -25.76 6.53
CA GLY A 440 2.24 -25.32 7.87
C GLY A 440 3.35 -24.52 8.56
N ALA A 441 4.58 -25.06 8.55
CA ALA A 441 5.73 -24.40 9.14
C ALA A 441 6.11 -23.10 8.40
N GLU A 442 6.10 -23.12 7.06
CA GLU A 442 6.44 -21.93 6.27
C GLU A 442 5.42 -20.80 6.47
N TRP A 443 4.13 -21.15 6.53
CA TRP A 443 3.06 -20.20 6.86
C TRP A 443 3.26 -19.60 8.26
N ASP A 444 3.56 -20.40 9.27
CA ASP A 444 3.74 -19.88 10.63
C ASP A 444 4.95 -18.97 10.82
N ASN A 445 6.04 -19.28 10.11
CA ASN A 445 7.29 -18.54 10.18
C ASN A 445 7.27 -17.29 9.29
N SER A 446 6.17 -17.02 8.59
CA SER A 446 6.05 -15.88 7.70
C SER A 446 5.79 -14.55 8.39
N CYS A 447 5.66 -14.54 9.72
CA CYS A 447 5.36 -13.34 10.50
C CYS A 447 6.51 -12.98 11.42
N ASP A 448 6.70 -11.68 11.62
CA ASP A 448 7.62 -11.18 12.63
C ASP A 448 7.27 -11.71 14.04
N GLU A 449 8.23 -11.56 14.94
CA GLU A 449 8.01 -11.71 16.38
C GLU A 449 7.06 -10.64 16.91
N ASP A 450 6.38 -10.98 18.01
CA ASP A 450 5.43 -10.12 18.71
C ASP A 450 6.03 -8.75 19.07
N GLY A 451 5.38 -7.69 18.63
CA GLY A 451 5.80 -6.31 18.89
C GLY A 451 7.17 -5.90 18.35
N ALA A 452 7.84 -6.70 17.51
CA ALA A 452 9.25 -6.48 17.14
C ALA A 452 9.52 -5.07 16.57
N LEU A 453 8.67 -4.59 15.66
CA LEU A 453 8.78 -3.24 15.11
C LEU A 453 8.47 -2.16 16.15
N ALA A 454 7.41 -2.36 16.94
CA ALA A 454 7.01 -1.41 17.98
C ALA A 454 8.12 -1.22 19.02
N ASN A 455 8.66 -2.32 19.54
CA ASN A 455 9.76 -2.32 20.50
C ASN A 455 10.99 -1.59 19.95
N LYS A 456 11.34 -1.82 18.67
CA LYS A 456 12.45 -1.12 18.02
C LYS A 456 12.25 0.40 18.02
N LEU A 457 11.10 0.88 17.53
CA LEU A 457 10.84 2.32 17.39
C LEU A 457 10.63 3.02 18.74
N LEU A 458 10.02 2.35 19.72
CA LEU A 458 9.75 2.92 21.04
C LEU A 458 10.99 2.98 21.92
N ASN A 459 11.90 2.02 21.83
CA ASN A 459 13.17 2.04 22.57
C ASN A 459 14.13 3.13 22.06
N GLN A 460 13.91 3.62 20.85
CA GLN A 460 14.69 4.70 20.22
C GLN A 460 14.07 6.08 20.45
N THR A 461 12.89 6.16 21.06
CA THR A 461 12.30 7.42 21.51
C THR A 461 13.01 7.87 22.80
N PRO A 462 13.51 9.12 22.89
CA PRO A 462 14.07 9.65 24.12
C PRO A 462 13.05 9.49 25.25
N LYS A 463 13.43 8.79 26.33
CA LYS A 463 12.63 8.80 27.56
C LYS A 463 12.66 10.23 28.08
N VAL A 464 11.54 10.94 27.97
CA VAL A 464 11.38 12.18 28.72
C VAL A 464 11.41 11.80 30.19
N ASP A 465 12.43 12.24 30.91
CA ASP A 465 12.56 12.05 32.36
C ASP A 465 11.33 12.65 33.05
N SER A 466 10.35 11.80 33.38
CA SER A 466 9.35 12.14 34.37
C SER A 466 10.07 12.19 35.71
N LYS A 467 10.35 13.40 36.22
CA LYS A 467 10.73 13.61 37.62
C LYS A 467 9.75 12.81 38.51
N PRO A 468 10.25 12.05 39.50
CA PRO A 468 9.39 11.40 40.47
C PRO A 468 8.56 12.46 41.18
N LEU A 469 7.24 12.26 41.26
CA LEU A 469 6.45 12.94 42.27
C LEU A 469 6.90 12.42 43.63
N ASP A 470 7.39 13.33 44.47
CA ASP A 470 7.75 13.04 45.85
C ASP A 470 6.60 12.36 46.59
N SER A 471 6.94 11.24 47.23
CA SER A 471 6.11 10.50 48.15
C SER A 471 5.78 11.36 49.38
N VAL A 472 4.51 11.69 49.58
CA VAL A 472 4.00 12.09 50.90
C VAL A 472 3.57 10.81 51.61
N ALA A 473 4.25 10.53 52.72
CA ALA A 473 3.96 9.44 53.64
C ALA A 473 2.93 9.87 54.71
N ASN A 474 2.24 8.84 55.23
CA ASN A 474 1.40 8.77 56.43
C ASN A 474 -0.03 9.36 56.28
N ASP A 475 -1.10 8.66 56.67
CA ASP A 475 -1.27 8.02 57.99
C ASP A 475 -2.36 6.92 57.99
N ASP A 476 -2.29 6.08 59.02
CA ASP A 476 -3.03 4.84 59.30
C ASP A 476 -4.55 4.97 59.47
N GLY A 477 -5.28 3.87 59.23
CA GLY A 477 -6.70 3.77 59.57
C GLY A 477 -7.38 2.43 59.21
N SER A 478 -7.22 1.46 60.11
CA SER A 478 -8.02 0.22 60.32
C SER A 478 -9.41 0.07 59.65
N GLY A 479 -9.76 -1.14 59.20
CA GLY A 479 -11.18 -1.57 59.18
C GLY A 479 -11.60 -2.75 58.28
N SER A 480 -11.54 -3.97 58.83
CA SER A 480 -12.41 -5.15 58.61
C SER A 480 -12.74 -5.71 57.20
N PHE A 481 -12.40 -7.00 57.08
CA PHE A 481 -13.08 -8.09 56.35
C PHE A 481 -14.57 -7.88 55.99
N VAL A 482 -14.93 -8.16 54.72
CA VAL A 482 -16.08 -9.02 54.35
C VAL A 482 -15.76 -9.76 53.04
N THR A 483 -15.75 -11.09 53.12
CA THR A 483 -15.83 -12.03 52.00
C THR A 483 -17.23 -12.01 51.37
N SER A 484 -17.33 -11.98 50.04
CA SER A 484 -18.49 -12.58 49.37
C SER A 484 -18.13 -13.03 47.95
N ALA A 485 -18.47 -14.29 47.68
CA ALA A 485 -18.42 -14.95 46.39
C ALA A 485 -19.82 -14.99 45.78
N MET A 486 -19.96 -14.76 44.47
CA MET A 486 -21.08 -15.18 43.61
C MET A 486 -20.63 -14.93 42.15
N SER A 487 -20.24 -15.96 41.39
CA SER A 487 -21.09 -16.83 40.54
C SER A 487 -21.63 -16.16 39.26
N LEU A 488 -21.02 -16.55 38.14
CA LEU A 488 -21.59 -16.95 36.84
C LEU A 488 -22.90 -16.30 36.35
N THR A 489 -22.84 -15.76 35.13
CA THR A 489 -23.67 -16.25 34.01
C THR A 489 -23.00 -15.99 32.65
N ARG A 490 -22.89 -17.06 31.86
CA ARG A 490 -22.71 -17.10 30.40
C ARG A 490 -24.06 -16.85 29.74
N GLU A 491 -24.09 -16.12 28.63
CA GLU A 491 -25.04 -16.37 27.55
C GLU A 491 -24.24 -16.74 26.29
N VAL A 492 -24.77 -17.73 25.57
CA VAL A 492 -24.16 -18.51 24.49
C VAL A 492 -24.47 -17.88 23.14
#